data_AF-A0A5A9PK00-F1
#
_entry.id   AF-A0A5A9PK00-F1
#
_cell.length_a   1.000
_cell.length_b   1.000
_cell.length_c   1.000
_cell.angle_alpha   90.00
_cell.angle_beta   90.00
_cell.angle_gamma   90.00
#
_symmetry.space_group_name_H-M   'P 1'
#
loop_
_entity.id
_entity.type
_entity.pdbx_description
1 polymer ?
#
loop_
_entity_poly.entity_id
_entity_poly.type
_entity_poly.pdbx_seq_one_letter_code
_entity_poly.pdbx_strand_id
1 'polypeptide(L)'
;MCSTLHSAHAGDTVQGRVRDADGHLVLKDIRVPPTVKEYNRYVFYDQQYIMLFEMNKICVSMFLHLSLQIAIVNAFLIYKHITKGKGEVPMHQKAFRETLIEELAVAADIPAPSSTPHRAHHKPVHISGDNTTGRLSCRHCHAKTPVKCSSCDVPLCFLPSRDCYNEWHVANNL
;
A
#
# COMPACT_ATOMS: atom_id res chain seq x y z
N MET A 1 42.15 -13.07 -7.49
CA MET A 1 40.71 -13.13 -7.18
C MET A 1 40.02 -13.89 -8.30
N CYS A 2 39.59 -15.14 -8.06
CA CYS A 2 38.91 -15.97 -9.05
C CYS A 2 37.42 -16.01 -8.69
N SER A 3 36.57 -15.37 -9.49
CA SER A 3 35.12 -15.44 -9.34
C SER A 3 34.63 -16.77 -9.89
N THR A 4 34.03 -17.60 -9.04
CA THR A 4 33.34 -18.83 -9.44
C THR A 4 32.05 -18.46 -10.17
N LEU A 5 32.07 -18.52 -11.50
CA LEU A 5 30.85 -18.42 -12.32
C LEU A 5 30.02 -19.68 -12.07
N HIS A 6 28.98 -19.57 -11.24
CA HIS A 6 28.02 -20.64 -11.05
C HIS A 6 27.21 -20.82 -12.34
N SER A 7 27.12 -22.04 -12.87
CA SER A 7 26.27 -22.32 -14.04
C SER A 7 24.82 -21.98 -13.68
N ALA A 8 24.20 -21.07 -14.43
CA ALA A 8 22.84 -20.58 -14.16
C ALA A 8 21.74 -21.63 -14.44
N HIS A 9 22.10 -22.84 -14.83
CA HIS A 9 21.16 -23.88 -15.25
C HIS A 9 21.32 -25.16 -14.43
N ALA A 10 20.35 -25.40 -13.55
CA ALA A 10 20.11 -26.69 -12.91
C ALA A 10 19.17 -27.60 -13.73
N GLY A 11 18.89 -27.26 -15.00
CA GLY A 11 18.00 -28.03 -15.87
C GLY A 11 16.50 -27.93 -15.56
N ASP A 12 16.13 -27.21 -14.50
CA ASP A 12 14.73 -27.00 -14.11
C ASP A 12 13.92 -26.25 -15.18
N THR A 13 12.77 -26.82 -15.54
CA THR A 13 11.79 -26.21 -16.46
C THR A 13 10.44 -26.01 -15.77
N VAL A 14 9.74 -24.96 -16.17
CA VAL A 14 8.32 -24.75 -15.83
C VAL A 14 7.52 -24.56 -17.12
N GLN A 15 6.27 -25.04 -17.13
CA GLN A 15 5.36 -24.74 -18.24
C GLN A 15 4.91 -23.29 -18.16
N GLY A 16 5.32 -22.49 -19.15
CA GLY A 16 4.90 -21.10 -19.29
C GLY A 16 4.18 -20.90 -20.61
N ARG A 17 3.21 -19.98 -20.63
CA ARG A 17 2.61 -19.54 -21.89
C ARG A 17 3.48 -18.46 -22.50
N VAL A 18 4.04 -18.72 -23.67
CA VAL A 18 4.88 -17.79 -24.42
C VAL A 18 4.12 -17.37 -25.67
N ARG A 19 4.24 -16.09 -26.05
CA ARG A 19 3.71 -15.63 -27.33
C ARG A 19 4.59 -16.17 -28.45
N ASP A 20 3.97 -16.90 -29.37
CA ASP A 20 4.62 -17.33 -30.61
C ASP A 20 4.84 -16.14 -31.55
N ALA A 21 5.60 -16.33 -32.61
CA ALA A 21 5.87 -15.32 -33.63
C ALA A 21 4.57 -14.74 -34.24
N ASP A 22 3.51 -15.55 -34.28
CA ASP A 22 2.18 -15.19 -34.78
C ASP A 22 1.28 -14.54 -33.70
N GLY A 23 1.80 -14.30 -32.49
CA GLY A 23 1.11 -13.64 -31.40
C GLY A 23 0.19 -14.54 -30.54
N HIS A 24 0.04 -15.81 -30.89
CA HIS A 24 -0.72 -16.78 -30.10
C HIS A 24 0.03 -17.20 -28.83
N LEU A 25 -0.67 -17.34 -27.70
CA LEU A 25 -0.08 -17.88 -26.47
C LEU A 25 0.02 -19.41 -26.59
N VAL A 26 1.24 -19.94 -26.61
CA VAL A 26 1.53 -21.38 -26.67
C VAL A 26 2.20 -21.83 -25.37
N LEU A 27 1.80 -22.99 -24.86
CA LEU A 27 2.45 -23.61 -23.70
C LEU A 27 3.80 -24.18 -24.11
N LYS A 28 4.87 -23.70 -23.47
CA LYS A 28 6.24 -24.14 -23.72
C LYS A 28 6.97 -24.35 -22.41
N ASP A 29 7.84 -25.34 -22.37
CA ASP A 29 8.74 -25.55 -21.24
C ASP A 29 9.84 -24.48 -21.27
N ILE A 30 9.80 -23.61 -20.27
CA ILE A 30 10.75 -22.52 -20.08
C ILE A 30 11.74 -22.94 -19.00
N ARG A 31 13.04 -22.85 -19.30
CA ARG A 31 14.08 -23.06 -18.30
C ARG A 31 14.05 -21.94 -17.29
N VAL A 32 13.92 -22.27 -16.01
CA VAL A 32 13.87 -21.30 -14.91
C VAL A 32 15.14 -21.40 -14.08
N PRO A 33 15.87 -20.29 -13.86
CA PRO A 33 16.99 -20.28 -12.95
C PRO A 33 16.57 -20.69 -11.54
N PRO A 34 17.41 -21.46 -10.81
CA PRO A 34 17.10 -21.88 -9.44
C PRO A 34 16.70 -20.72 -8.51
N THR A 35 17.35 -19.56 -8.66
CA THR A 35 17.07 -18.34 -7.91
C THR A 35 15.67 -17.79 -8.14
N VAL A 36 15.16 -17.87 -9.38
CA VAL A 36 13.80 -17.42 -9.73
C VAL A 36 12.75 -18.39 -9.19
N LYS A 37 13.04 -19.69 -9.24
CA LYS A 37 12.16 -20.74 -8.68
C LYS A 37 12.02 -20.60 -7.15
N GLU A 38 13.11 -20.28 -6.47
CA GLU A 38 13.13 -20.04 -5.03
C GLU A 38 12.42 -18.72 -4.65
N TYR A 39 12.66 -17.64 -5.40
CA TYR A 39 11.94 -16.37 -5.23
C TYR A 39 10.43 -16.53 -5.38
N ASN A 40 9.98 -17.19 -6.46
CA ASN A 40 8.55 -17.39 -6.74
C ASN A 40 7.84 -18.23 -5.67
N ARG A 41 8.54 -19.10 -4.96
CA ARG A 41 7.97 -19.91 -3.86
C ARG A 41 7.42 -19.03 -2.74
N TYR A 42 8.09 -17.92 -2.43
CA TYR A 42 7.71 -17.04 -1.32
C TYR A 42 6.81 -15.88 -1.74
N VAL A 43 6.93 -15.41 -2.99
CA VAL A 43 6.06 -14.32 -3.52
C VAL A 43 4.61 -14.77 -3.72
N PHE A 44 4.36 -16.07 -3.98
CA PHE A 44 3.01 -16.59 -4.17
C PHE A 44 2.12 -16.48 -2.91
N TYR A 45 2.73 -16.43 -1.72
CA TYR A 45 2.00 -16.18 -0.47
C TYR A 45 1.44 -14.76 -0.42
N ASP A 46 2.16 -13.77 -0.95
CA ASP A 46 1.75 -12.37 -0.96
C ASP A 46 0.54 -12.15 -1.88
N GLN A 47 0.45 -12.89 -3.00
CA GLN A 47 -0.75 -12.89 -3.85
C GLN A 47 -1.99 -13.52 -3.18
N GLN A 48 -1.82 -14.52 -2.30
CA GLN A 48 -2.95 -15.04 -1.51
C GLN A 48 -3.49 -13.98 -0.53
N TYR A 49 -2.62 -13.16 0.07
CA TYR A 49 -3.03 -12.05 0.93
C TYR A 49 -3.78 -10.95 0.15
N ILE A 50 -3.36 -10.66 -1.09
CA ILE A 50 -4.07 -9.71 -1.97
C ILE A 50 -5.44 -10.25 -2.37
N MET A 51 -5.55 -11.54 -2.74
CA MET A 51 -6.85 -12.18 -3.05
C MET A 51 -7.79 -12.23 -1.84
N LEU A 52 -7.26 -12.36 -0.61
CA LEU A 52 -8.04 -12.25 0.64
C LEU A 52 -8.62 -10.85 0.85
N PHE A 53 -8.00 -9.81 0.30
CA PHE A 53 -8.50 -8.43 0.38
C PHE A 53 -9.64 -8.17 -0.61
N GLU A 54 -9.70 -8.91 -1.71
CA GLU A 54 -10.78 -8.89 -2.71
C GLU A 54 -11.98 -9.80 -2.36
N MET A 55 -12.10 -10.21 -1.10
CA MET A 55 -13.30 -10.87 -0.61
C MET A 55 -14.49 -9.90 -0.71
N ASN A 56 -15.56 -10.33 -1.39
CA ASN A 56 -16.77 -9.54 -1.64
C ASN A 56 -17.20 -8.72 -0.42
N LYS A 57 -17.62 -7.46 -0.61
CA LYS A 57 -18.06 -6.50 0.43
C LYS A 57 -18.93 -7.13 1.53
N ILE A 58 -19.75 -8.12 1.17
CA ILE A 58 -20.60 -8.88 2.11
C ILE A 58 -19.76 -9.71 3.10
N CYS A 59 -18.73 -10.39 2.63
CA CYS A 59 -17.84 -11.22 3.46
C CYS A 59 -17.05 -10.35 4.45
N VAL A 60 -16.49 -9.22 3.99
CA VAL A 60 -15.77 -8.26 4.86
C VAL A 60 -16.72 -7.65 5.89
N SER A 61 -17.91 -7.20 5.46
CA SER A 61 -18.92 -6.67 6.38
C SER A 61 -19.30 -7.69 7.45
N MET A 62 -19.62 -8.93 7.04
CA MET A 62 -20.00 -9.99 7.97
C MET A 62 -18.85 -10.33 8.93
N PHE A 63 -17.61 -10.37 8.45
CA PHE A 63 -16.42 -10.58 9.28
C PHE A 63 -16.21 -9.46 10.31
N LEU A 64 -16.33 -8.20 9.89
CA LEU A 64 -16.20 -7.05 10.79
C LEU A 64 -17.31 -7.03 11.85
N HIS A 65 -18.55 -7.31 11.46
CA HIS A 65 -19.65 -7.43 12.42
C HIS A 65 -19.42 -8.57 13.41
N LEU A 66 -19.03 -9.76 12.93
CA LEU A 66 -18.79 -10.92 13.78
C LEU A 66 -17.63 -10.67 14.76
N SER A 67 -16.49 -10.21 14.25
CA SER A 67 -15.28 -9.95 15.05
C SER A 67 -15.53 -8.88 16.12
N LEU A 68 -16.26 -7.82 15.80
CA LEU A 68 -16.63 -6.79 16.77
C LEU A 68 -17.52 -7.35 17.89
N GLN A 69 -18.51 -8.19 17.56
CA GLN A 69 -19.35 -8.81 18.58
C GLN A 69 -18.55 -9.75 19.50
N ILE A 70 -17.61 -10.53 18.94
CA ILE A 70 -16.72 -11.41 19.73
C ILE A 70 -15.83 -10.57 20.65
N ALA A 71 -15.21 -9.51 20.14
CA ALA A 71 -14.36 -8.62 20.91
C ALA A 71 -15.10 -7.98 22.10
N ILE A 72 -16.33 -7.49 21.87
CA ILE A 72 -17.16 -6.89 22.93
C ILE A 72 -17.49 -7.91 24.03
N VAL A 73 -17.83 -9.16 23.67
CA VAL A 73 -18.11 -10.22 24.65
C VAL A 73 -16.86 -10.58 25.45
N ASN A 74 -15.71 -10.69 24.78
CA ASN A 74 -14.43 -10.98 25.44
C ASN A 74 -14.02 -9.87 26.40
N ALA A 75 -14.13 -8.60 25.99
CA ALA A 75 -13.87 -7.45 26.84
C ALA A 75 -14.78 -7.45 28.08
N PHE A 76 -16.07 -7.75 27.91
CA PHE A 76 -17.01 -7.86 29.03
C PHE A 76 -16.64 -8.98 30.01
N LEU A 77 -16.20 -10.14 29.50
CA LEU A 77 -15.77 -11.25 30.36
C LEU A 77 -14.55 -10.89 31.20
N ILE A 78 -13.57 -10.21 30.58
CA ILE A 78 -12.37 -9.70 31.26
C ILE A 78 -12.78 -8.68 32.33
N TYR A 79 -13.62 -7.70 31.98
CA TYR A 79 -14.14 -6.71 32.91
C TYR A 79 -14.83 -7.36 34.12
N LYS A 80 -15.68 -8.36 33.87
CA LYS A 80 -16.39 -9.11 34.92
C LYS A 80 -15.44 -9.86 35.84
N HIS A 81 -14.34 -10.39 35.30
CA HIS A 81 -13.32 -11.06 36.10
C HIS A 81 -12.56 -10.06 37.00
N ILE A 82 -12.17 -8.91 36.45
CA ILE A 82 -11.45 -7.87 37.19
C ILE A 82 -12.30 -7.28 38.31
N THR A 83 -13.56 -6.96 38.05
CA THR A 83 -14.47 -6.36 39.06
C THR A 83 -14.82 -7.34 40.18
N LYS A 84 -15.06 -8.61 39.85
CA LYS A 84 -15.20 -9.67 40.87
C LYS A 84 -13.96 -9.82 41.73
N GLY A 85 -12.76 -9.74 41.13
CA GLY A 85 -11.51 -9.77 41.88
C GLY A 85 -11.32 -8.59 42.84
N LYS A 86 -11.93 -7.44 42.52
CA LYS A 86 -11.97 -6.24 43.39
C LYS A 86 -13.08 -6.28 44.45
N GLY A 87 -13.93 -7.31 44.44
CA GLY A 87 -15.08 -7.43 45.35
C GLY A 87 -16.28 -6.56 44.96
N GLU A 88 -16.27 -5.96 43.76
CA GLU A 88 -17.36 -5.13 43.26
C GLU A 88 -18.37 -5.97 42.47
N VAL A 89 -19.63 -5.51 42.45
CA VAL A 89 -20.66 -6.13 41.61
C VAL A 89 -20.46 -5.68 40.16
N PRO A 90 -20.15 -6.59 39.21
CA PRO A 90 -19.99 -6.23 37.81
C PRO A 90 -21.28 -5.66 37.24
N MET A 91 -21.17 -4.61 36.43
CA MET A 91 -22.32 -4.08 35.69
C MET A 91 -22.90 -5.11 34.71
N HIS A 92 -24.18 -4.95 34.37
CA HIS A 92 -24.87 -5.79 33.38
C HIS A 92 -24.31 -5.52 31.97
N GLN A 93 -24.36 -6.53 31.09
CA GLN A 93 -23.78 -6.46 29.75
C GLN A 93 -24.32 -5.31 28.90
N LYS A 94 -25.60 -4.95 29.08
CA LYS A 94 -26.22 -3.80 28.40
C LYS A 94 -25.53 -2.49 28.80
N ALA A 95 -25.44 -2.23 30.11
CA ALA A 95 -24.79 -1.04 30.64
C ALA A 95 -23.31 -0.96 30.21
N PHE A 96 -22.60 -2.09 30.20
CA PHE A 96 -21.22 -2.14 29.71
C PHE A 96 -21.08 -1.68 28.25
N ARG A 97 -22.01 -2.10 27.38
CA ARG A 97 -22.00 -1.69 25.97
C ARG A 97 -22.32 -0.20 25.81
N GLU A 98 -23.27 0.31 26.59
CA GLU A 98 -23.63 1.74 26.57
C GLU A 98 -22.44 2.60 26.99
N THR A 99 -21.80 2.29 28.13
CA THR A 99 -20.60 2.99 28.58
C THR A 99 -19.46 2.87 27.57
N LEU A 100 -19.24 1.69 26.97
CA LEU A 100 -18.20 1.51 25.96
C LEU A 100 -18.42 2.40 24.72
N ILE A 101 -19.67 2.58 24.29
CA ILE A 101 -20.02 3.43 23.16
C ILE A 101 -19.75 4.90 23.50
N GLU A 102 -20.13 5.34 24.70
CA GLU A 102 -19.89 6.72 25.17
C GLU A 102 -18.38 7.04 25.21
N GLU A 103 -17.58 6.15 25.80
CA GLU A 103 -16.12 6.32 25.88
C GLU A 103 -15.46 6.34 24.48
N LEU A 104 -15.92 5.47 23.56
CA LEU A 104 -15.42 5.44 22.19
C LEU A 104 -15.84 6.67 21.37
N ALA A 105 -17.04 7.20 21.59
CA ALA A 105 -17.51 8.42 20.94
C ALA A 105 -16.66 9.62 21.38
N VAL A 106 -16.40 9.75 22.68
CA VAL A 106 -15.49 10.78 23.21
C VAL A 106 -14.08 10.62 22.63
N ALA A 107 -13.56 9.39 22.55
CA ALA A 107 -12.25 9.13 21.96
C ALA A 107 -12.18 9.45 20.45
N ALA A 108 -13.29 9.35 19.73
CA ALA A 108 -13.38 9.72 18.31
C ALA A 108 -13.44 11.25 18.10
N ASP A 109 -14.03 11.99 19.05
CA ASP A 109 -14.08 13.45 19.05
C ASP A 109 -12.78 14.11 19.51
N ILE A 110 -11.86 13.36 20.13
CA ILE A 110 -10.49 13.82 20.30
C ILE A 110 -9.89 13.90 18.90
N PRO A 111 -9.52 15.10 18.40
CA PRO A 111 -8.81 15.19 17.15
C PRO A 111 -7.57 14.32 17.29
N ALA A 112 -7.44 13.28 16.46
CA ALA A 112 -6.14 12.67 16.22
C ALA A 112 -5.15 13.83 16.05
N PRO A 113 -3.96 13.81 16.70
CA PRO A 113 -3.02 14.92 16.63
C PRO A 113 -2.94 15.32 15.18
N SER A 114 -3.46 16.51 14.89
CA SER A 114 -3.76 16.95 13.54
C SER A 114 -2.55 16.58 12.71
N SER A 115 -2.71 15.69 11.74
CA SER A 115 -1.80 15.72 10.61
C SER A 115 -1.87 17.17 10.16
N THR A 116 -0.79 17.89 10.42
CA THR A 116 -0.54 19.24 9.94
C THR A 116 -1.21 19.39 8.59
N PRO A 117 -1.97 20.49 8.34
CA PRO A 117 -2.82 20.64 7.16
C PRO A 117 -2.05 20.06 6.00
N HIS A 118 -2.53 18.94 5.44
CA HIS A 118 -1.83 18.17 4.43
C HIS A 118 -1.21 19.17 3.47
N ARG A 119 0.10 19.47 3.66
CA ARG A 119 0.87 20.17 2.65
C ARG A 119 0.81 19.14 1.56
N ALA A 120 -0.05 19.35 0.57
CA ALA A 120 -0.26 18.42 -0.52
C ALA A 120 1.15 18.09 -0.99
N HIS A 121 1.68 16.91 -0.69
CA HIS A 121 3.13 16.70 -0.76
C HIS A 121 3.51 16.89 -2.23
N HIS A 122 4.05 18.06 -2.55
CA HIS A 122 4.41 18.44 -3.90
C HIS A 122 5.60 17.55 -4.25
N LYS A 123 5.30 16.43 -4.92
CA LYS A 123 6.28 15.44 -5.32
C LYS A 123 6.51 15.51 -6.83
N PRO A 124 7.76 15.52 -7.29
CA PRO A 124 8.06 15.35 -8.71
C PRO A 124 7.73 13.92 -9.16
N VAL A 125 6.98 13.81 -10.25
CA VAL A 125 6.64 12.54 -10.92
C VAL A 125 7.00 12.62 -12.41
N HIS A 126 7.46 11.50 -12.97
CA HIS A 126 7.73 11.41 -14.40
C HIS A 126 6.42 11.33 -15.19
N ILE A 127 6.33 12.08 -16.28
CA ILE A 127 5.13 12.19 -17.13
C ILE A 127 4.87 10.88 -17.89
N SER A 128 5.94 10.17 -18.27
CA SER A 128 5.90 8.87 -18.92
C SER A 128 7.12 8.04 -18.47
N GLY A 129 6.96 6.72 -18.43
CA GLY A 129 8.04 5.78 -18.09
C GLY A 129 9.16 5.72 -19.13
N ASP A 130 8.89 6.20 -20.35
CA ASP A 130 9.85 6.19 -21.46
C ASP A 130 10.47 7.58 -21.66
N ASN A 131 11.81 7.65 -21.56
CA ASN A 131 12.61 8.88 -21.56
C ASN A 131 12.47 9.75 -22.83
N THR A 132 11.84 9.26 -23.89
CA THR A 132 11.73 9.92 -25.20
C THR A 132 10.33 10.41 -25.54
N THR A 133 9.29 9.91 -24.87
CA THR A 133 7.89 10.13 -25.28
C THR A 133 7.12 10.82 -24.17
N GLY A 134 6.59 12.03 -24.41
CA GLY A 134 5.76 12.75 -23.43
C GLY A 134 6.44 13.90 -22.66
N ARG A 135 7.58 14.42 -23.13
CA ARG A 135 8.20 15.62 -22.52
C ARG A 135 7.37 16.89 -22.79
N LEU A 136 6.93 17.53 -21.72
CA LEU A 136 6.22 18.81 -21.77
C LEU A 136 7.20 19.98 -21.65
N SER A 137 6.77 21.18 -22.04
CA SER A 137 7.52 22.41 -21.81
C SER A 137 7.36 22.84 -20.35
N CYS A 138 8.48 23.10 -19.67
CA CYS A 138 8.50 23.63 -18.31
C CYS A 138 7.75 24.97 -18.25
N ARG A 139 6.88 25.14 -17.26
CA ARG A 139 6.13 26.40 -17.09
C ARG A 139 7.00 27.60 -16.75
N HIS A 140 8.16 27.38 -16.14
CA HIS A 140 9.06 28.45 -15.68
C HIS A 140 10.09 28.86 -16.75
N CYS A 141 10.77 27.89 -17.38
CA CYS A 141 11.85 28.17 -18.33
C CYS A 141 11.57 27.72 -19.78
N HIS A 142 10.38 27.18 -20.06
CA HIS A 142 9.95 26.66 -21.37
C HIS A 142 10.79 25.52 -21.97
N ALA A 143 11.87 25.09 -21.32
CA ALA A 143 12.66 23.93 -21.72
C ALA A 143 11.86 22.63 -21.58
N LYS A 144 12.21 21.60 -22.37
CA LYS A 144 11.56 20.29 -22.29
C LYS A 144 11.90 19.60 -20.97
N THR A 145 10.88 19.14 -20.24
CA THR A 145 11.01 18.40 -18.98
C THR A 145 10.21 17.09 -19.04
N PRO A 146 10.75 15.98 -18.53
CA PRO A 146 10.00 14.73 -18.34
C PRO A 146 9.29 14.68 -16.99
N VAL A 147 9.37 15.73 -16.16
CA VAL A 147 8.86 15.75 -14.77
C VAL A 147 7.73 16.77 -14.63
N LYS A 148 6.71 16.41 -13.85
CA LYS A 148 5.64 17.30 -13.39
C LYS A 148 5.40 17.15 -11.89
N CYS A 149 4.77 18.14 -11.27
CA CYS A 149 4.29 18.00 -9.90
C CYS A 149 3.01 17.16 -9.85
N SER A 150 2.93 16.16 -8.97
CA SER A 150 1.71 15.36 -8.79
C SER A 150 0.51 16.17 -8.32
N SER A 151 0.74 17.16 -7.45
CA SER A 151 -0.32 17.93 -6.81
C SER A 151 -0.77 19.11 -7.67
N CYS A 152 0.16 19.78 -8.36
CA CYS A 152 -0.16 20.95 -9.20
C CYS A 152 -0.44 20.58 -10.67
N ASP A 153 -0.09 19.36 -11.08
CA ASP A 153 -0.11 18.91 -12.47
C ASP A 153 0.69 19.82 -13.44
N VAL A 154 1.67 20.56 -12.92
CA VAL A 154 2.50 21.49 -13.71
C VAL A 154 3.83 20.83 -14.09
N PRO A 155 4.21 20.84 -15.39
CA PRO A 155 5.53 20.40 -15.83
C PRO A 155 6.62 21.39 -15.39
N LEU A 156 7.59 20.91 -14.61
CA LEU A 156 8.69 21.70 -14.05
C LEU A 156 10.01 20.95 -14.21
N CYS A 157 11.11 21.67 -14.40
CA CYS A 157 12.45 21.07 -14.44
C CYS A 157 12.87 20.66 -13.03
N PHE A 158 13.35 19.44 -12.89
CA PHE A 158 13.94 18.91 -11.66
C PHE A 158 15.30 18.29 -11.99
N LEU A 159 16.30 19.15 -12.25
CA LEU A 159 17.67 18.79 -12.57
C LEU A 159 18.62 19.57 -11.66
N PRO A 160 19.81 19.05 -11.29
CA PRO A 160 20.75 19.77 -10.43
C PRO A 160 21.16 21.15 -10.96
N SER A 161 21.22 21.31 -12.28
CA SER A 161 21.55 22.58 -12.93
C SER A 161 20.35 23.51 -13.15
N ARG A 162 19.12 23.00 -13.03
CA ARG A 162 17.86 23.70 -13.34
C ARG A 162 16.74 23.20 -12.44
N ASP A 163 16.54 23.89 -11.33
CA ASP A 163 15.58 23.52 -10.29
C ASP A 163 14.36 24.46 -10.29
N CYS A 164 13.70 24.56 -11.45
CA CYS A 164 12.46 25.33 -11.57
C CYS A 164 11.32 24.75 -10.72
N TYR A 165 11.46 23.50 -10.28
CA TYR A 165 10.50 22.86 -9.38
C TYR A 165 10.43 23.61 -8.05
N ASN A 166 11.55 23.74 -7.35
CA ASN A 166 11.58 24.40 -6.05
C ASN A 166 11.29 25.90 -6.15
N GLU A 167 11.85 26.58 -7.16
CA GLU A 167 11.58 28.01 -7.40
C GLU A 167 10.08 28.30 -7.56
N TRP A 168 9.37 27.48 -8.35
CA TRP A 168 7.95 27.67 -8.62
C TRP A 168 7.09 27.39 -7.38
N HIS A 169 7.39 26.35 -6.59
CA HIS A 169 6.62 26.04 -5.37
C HIS A 169 6.85 27.09 -4.28
N VAL A 170 8.09 27.54 -4.07
CA VAL A 170 8.41 28.63 -3.14
C VAL A 170 7.70 29.93 -3.54
N ALA A 171 7.70 30.30 -4.83
CA ALA A 171 7.04 31.51 -5.30
C ALA A 171 5.50 31.48 -5.12
N ASN A 172 4.89 30.30 -5.09
CA ASN A 172 3.44 30.13 -4.94
C ASN A 172 3.00 29.79 -3.50
N ASN A 173 3.92 29.75 -2.52
CA ASN A 173 3.68 29.31 -1.15
C ASN A 173 3.08 27.88 -1.06
N LEU A 174 3.59 26.97 -1.88
CA LEU A 174 3.18 25.57 -1.98
C LEU A 174 4.25 24.61 -1.45
#